data_AF-A0A356FDY7-F1
#
_entry.id   AF-A0A356FDY7-F1
#
_cell.length_a   1.000
_cell.length_b   1.000
_cell.length_c   1.000
_cell.angle_alpha   90.00
_cell.angle_beta   90.00
_cell.angle_gamma   90.00
#
_symmetry.space_group_name_H-M   'P 1'
#
loop_
_entity.id
_entity.type
_entity.pdbx_description
1 polymer ?
#
loop_
_entity_poly.entity_id
_entity_poly.type
_entity_poly.pdbx_seq_one_letter_code
_entity_poly.pdbx_strand_id
1 'polypeptide(L)'
;MTVSCILCCCLLAQADGGWELSGKTGGSEVRLDALARELSTSRELALEKIRTRLELAPGKLSIRWVIRLRRSGEGLAAVKAEAGWTEVGKTEVVVTIPAWRYLAFPSKVRRVVVHEAVHAVMASRIGTAEAYLAVPVWFREGTALLVSGEGRERVNDRISATLLKGGSSADFLAGVTGRQVYPAEGYLSVLWIEQRLGASGFRALLSRLAEGGVFKAELEKLTGLRMAGLEKAMLQDSVRRISRRISSPSERLFKDALRQAQAGHYDRSRESLSVLGSIGESLAVHDSAIFLHARTLVEEGRYSEAAGQFEGLLRKGYEVSWEPEIFEQLGRCRAGMGKPREAILAWKMVAERFPHDSAVQGRIAVLLDKLK
;
A
#
# COMPACT_ATOMS: atom_id res chain seq x y z
N MET A 1 26.40 -32.10 -1.08
CA MET A 1 26.41 -30.69 -0.63
C MET A 1 26.88 -29.84 -1.78
N THR A 2 25.95 -29.17 -2.46
CA THR A 2 26.14 -28.66 -3.82
C THR A 2 26.65 -27.23 -3.82
N VAL A 3 27.69 -27.02 -4.64
CA VAL A 3 28.42 -25.77 -4.94
C VAL A 3 27.49 -24.61 -5.39
N SER A 4 26.25 -24.92 -5.81
CA SER A 4 25.22 -23.95 -6.22
C SER A 4 24.69 -23.04 -5.08
N CYS A 5 24.65 -23.50 -3.83
CA CYS A 5 24.25 -22.63 -2.71
C CYS A 5 25.30 -21.55 -2.37
N ILE A 6 26.57 -21.79 -2.71
CA ILE A 6 27.67 -20.87 -2.38
C ILE A 6 27.80 -19.80 -3.47
N LEU A 7 27.59 -20.14 -4.74
CA LEU A 7 27.61 -19.14 -5.82
C LEU A 7 26.47 -18.12 -5.73
N CYS A 8 25.26 -18.52 -5.34
CA CYS A 8 24.12 -17.60 -5.21
C CYS A 8 24.29 -16.62 -4.03
N CYS A 9 24.93 -17.05 -2.93
CA CYS A 9 25.31 -16.16 -1.83
C CYS A 9 26.43 -15.18 -2.21
N CYS A 10 27.40 -15.62 -3.03
CA CYS A 10 28.53 -14.78 -3.45
C CYS A 10 28.17 -13.78 -4.55
N LEU A 11 27.28 -14.12 -5.50
CA LEU A 11 26.85 -13.20 -6.56
C LEU A 11 25.99 -12.04 -6.06
N LEU A 12 25.23 -12.25 -4.97
CA LEU A 12 24.43 -11.20 -4.33
C LEU A 12 25.20 -10.43 -3.25
N ALA A 13 26.21 -11.05 -2.62
CA ALA A 13 27.19 -10.31 -1.81
C ALA A 13 28.10 -9.41 -2.65
N GLN A 14 28.21 -9.66 -3.97
CA GLN A 14 28.95 -8.86 -4.94
C GLN A 14 28.06 -7.95 -5.82
N ALA A 15 26.75 -7.85 -5.54
CA ALA A 15 26.00 -6.72 -6.05
C ALA A 15 26.49 -5.47 -5.31
N ASP A 16 27.38 -4.71 -5.96
CA ASP A 16 28.16 -3.53 -5.54
C ASP A 16 27.39 -2.39 -4.81
N GLY A 17 26.59 -2.69 -3.80
CA GLY A 17 25.53 -1.78 -3.38
C GLY A 17 24.84 -2.12 -2.07
N GLY A 18 25.53 -2.60 -1.04
CA GLY A 18 25.08 -2.48 0.36
C GLY A 18 23.72 -3.10 0.76
N TRP A 19 23.22 -4.09 0.02
CA TRP A 19 22.07 -4.92 0.40
C TRP A 19 22.54 -6.26 0.95
N GLU A 20 22.06 -6.65 2.14
CA GLU A 20 22.41 -7.91 2.80
C GLU A 20 21.29 -8.94 2.64
N LEU A 21 21.65 -10.20 2.41
CA LEU A 21 20.68 -11.29 2.33
C LEU A 21 20.33 -11.86 3.70
N SER A 22 19.05 -12.13 3.93
CA SER A 22 18.55 -12.86 5.08
C SER A 22 17.71 -14.07 4.65
N GLY A 23 18.18 -15.28 5.00
CA GLY A 23 17.51 -16.56 4.74
C GLY A 23 18.14 -17.40 3.61
N LYS A 24 17.74 -18.68 3.49
CA LYS A 24 18.18 -19.60 2.42
C LYS A 24 17.24 -19.54 1.20
N THR A 25 17.80 -19.51 -0.01
CA THR A 25 17.06 -19.44 -1.28
C THR A 25 16.22 -20.69 -1.55
N GLY A 26 15.08 -20.50 -2.23
CA GLY A 26 14.24 -21.56 -2.79
C GLY A 26 13.60 -21.15 -4.12
N GLY A 27 14.14 -20.13 -4.80
CA GLY A 27 13.62 -19.56 -6.04
C GLY A 27 14.64 -19.59 -7.18
N SER A 28 14.16 -19.43 -8.42
CA SER A 28 14.99 -19.38 -9.63
C SER A 28 15.96 -18.19 -9.61
N GLU A 29 17.26 -18.47 -9.83
CA GLU A 29 18.38 -17.51 -9.78
C GLU A 29 18.13 -16.26 -10.65
N VAL A 30 17.54 -16.42 -11.84
CA VAL A 30 17.30 -15.32 -12.81
C VAL A 30 16.34 -14.24 -12.26
N ARG A 31 15.29 -14.64 -11.54
CA ARG A 31 14.30 -13.69 -10.98
C ARG A 31 14.86 -12.93 -9.78
N LEU A 32 15.75 -13.58 -9.02
CA LEU A 32 16.46 -12.96 -7.92
C LEU A 32 17.43 -11.89 -8.42
N ASP A 33 18.16 -12.16 -9.50
CA ASP A 33 19.09 -11.17 -10.10
C ASP A 33 18.35 -9.94 -10.64
N ALA A 34 17.21 -10.15 -11.31
CA ALA A 34 16.38 -9.05 -11.79
C ALA A 34 15.86 -8.18 -10.64
N LEU A 35 15.43 -8.81 -9.53
CA LEU A 35 14.99 -8.12 -8.33
C LEU A 35 16.14 -7.37 -7.65
N ALA A 36 17.33 -7.97 -7.54
CA ALA A 36 18.49 -7.33 -6.94
C ALA A 36 18.92 -6.07 -7.71
N ARG A 37 18.93 -6.11 -9.05
CA ARG A 37 19.20 -4.92 -9.88
C ARG A 37 18.18 -3.81 -9.65
N GLU A 38 16.89 -4.15 -9.60
CA GLU A 38 15.84 -3.16 -9.37
C GLU A 38 15.92 -2.57 -7.96
N LEU A 39 16.26 -3.37 -6.95
CA LEU A 39 16.47 -2.92 -5.57
C LEU A 39 17.62 -1.91 -5.45
N SER A 40 18.78 -2.20 -6.04
CA SER A 40 19.92 -1.27 -6.06
C SER A 40 19.57 0.04 -6.76
N THR A 41 19.01 -0.04 -7.97
CA THR A 41 18.56 1.13 -8.75
C THR A 41 17.53 1.95 -7.97
N SER A 42 16.58 1.28 -7.33
CA SER A 42 15.52 1.95 -6.56
C SER A 42 16.06 2.63 -5.31
N ARG A 43 17.08 2.05 -4.66
CA ARG A 43 17.72 2.65 -3.49
C ARG A 43 18.45 3.93 -3.85
N GLU A 44 19.24 3.92 -4.93
CA GLU A 44 19.95 5.11 -5.41
C GLU A 44 18.97 6.22 -5.79
N LEU A 45 17.94 5.86 -6.56
CA LEU A 45 16.85 6.78 -6.91
C LEU A 45 16.15 7.35 -5.66
N ALA A 46 15.89 6.51 -4.65
CA ALA A 46 15.25 6.93 -3.42
C ALA A 46 16.10 7.94 -2.66
N LEU A 47 17.38 7.64 -2.47
CA LEU A 47 18.31 8.53 -1.76
C LEU A 47 18.46 9.87 -2.50
N GLU A 48 18.57 9.86 -3.83
CA GLU A 48 18.63 11.11 -4.60
C GLU A 48 17.31 11.89 -4.54
N LYS A 49 16.17 11.21 -4.61
CA LYS A 49 14.85 11.85 -4.49
C LYS A 49 14.67 12.49 -3.11
N ILE A 50 15.12 11.83 -2.04
CA ILE A 50 15.06 12.37 -0.68
C ILE A 50 16.00 13.57 -0.55
N ARG A 51 17.23 13.47 -1.07
CA ARG A 51 18.21 14.57 -1.06
C ARG A 51 17.68 15.80 -1.79
N THR A 52 17.09 15.63 -2.96
CA THR A 52 16.60 16.74 -3.78
C THR A 52 15.28 17.32 -3.28
N ARG A 53 14.34 16.49 -2.84
CA ARG A 53 13.02 16.94 -2.39
C ARG A 53 13.02 17.45 -0.95
N LEU A 54 13.70 16.74 -0.06
CA LEU A 54 13.68 17.01 1.39
C LEU A 54 14.95 17.71 1.90
N GLU A 55 16.01 17.81 1.08
CA GLU A 55 17.35 18.27 1.53
C GLU A 55 17.87 17.47 2.74
N LEU A 56 17.47 16.20 2.81
CA LEU A 56 17.95 15.24 3.80
C LEU A 56 18.86 14.21 3.14
N ALA A 57 19.90 13.81 3.86
CA ALA A 57 20.74 12.66 3.53
C ALA A 57 20.77 11.72 4.75
N PRO A 58 21.30 10.50 4.68
CA PRO A 58 21.61 9.71 5.88
C PRO A 58 22.47 10.52 6.88
N GLY A 59 22.35 10.23 8.18
CA GLY A 59 22.90 11.03 9.28
C GLY A 59 23.53 10.20 10.39
N LYS A 60 23.09 10.46 11.63
CA LYS A 60 23.71 9.97 12.88
C LYS A 60 23.79 8.45 12.98
N LEU A 61 22.79 7.72 12.47
CA LEU A 61 22.80 6.25 12.42
C LEU A 61 23.11 5.77 11.01
N SER A 62 23.90 4.70 10.88
CA SER A 62 24.05 4.01 9.60
C SER A 62 22.73 3.40 9.15
N ILE A 63 22.53 3.26 7.84
CA ILE A 63 21.37 2.58 7.28
C ILE A 63 21.84 1.24 6.69
N ARG A 64 21.34 0.14 7.26
CA ARG A 64 21.55 -1.22 6.78
C ARG A 64 20.35 -1.65 5.94
N TRP A 65 20.60 -2.20 4.76
CA TRP A 65 19.55 -2.62 3.83
C TRP A 65 19.52 -4.14 3.74
N VAL A 66 18.37 -4.75 3.95
CA VAL A 66 18.22 -6.21 4.06
C VAL A 66 17.17 -6.72 3.09
N ILE A 67 17.51 -7.76 2.35
CA ILE A 67 16.60 -8.52 1.50
C ILE A 67 16.25 -9.81 2.24
N ARG A 68 14.97 -9.99 2.57
CA ARG A 68 14.48 -11.20 3.23
C ARG A 68 13.96 -12.21 2.21
N LEU A 69 14.63 -13.34 2.08
CA LEU A 69 14.36 -14.38 1.08
C LEU A 69 13.27 -15.37 1.49
N ARG A 70 13.06 -15.60 2.80
CA ARG A 70 12.05 -16.52 3.32
C ARG A 70 10.94 -15.82 4.09
N ARG A 71 9.76 -16.45 4.07
CA ARG A 71 8.67 -16.17 5.01
C ARG A 71 9.11 -16.61 6.40
N SER A 72 8.87 -15.80 7.42
CA SER A 72 9.01 -16.25 8.81
C SER A 72 8.04 -17.42 9.04
N GLY A 73 8.53 -18.50 9.63
CA GLY A 73 7.68 -19.61 10.10
C GLY A 73 6.62 -19.12 11.09
N GLU A 74 5.55 -19.90 11.18
CA GLU A 74 4.36 -19.72 12.02
C GLU A 74 4.67 -19.09 13.39
N GLY A 75 4.11 -17.90 13.62
CA GLY A 75 4.19 -17.20 14.91
C GLY A 75 3.58 -15.80 14.83
N LEU A 76 2.93 -15.35 15.91
CA LEU A 76 2.17 -14.08 15.99
C LEU A 76 2.99 -12.81 15.68
N ALA A 77 4.32 -12.88 15.61
CA ALA A 77 5.19 -11.77 15.20
C ALA A 77 5.28 -11.59 13.67
N ALA A 78 4.74 -12.51 12.87
CA ALA A 78 4.75 -12.47 11.39
C ALA A 78 3.79 -11.43 10.78
N VAL A 79 3.07 -10.66 11.61
CA VAL A 79 1.95 -9.80 11.21
C VAL A 79 2.39 -8.43 10.62
N LYS A 80 3.68 -8.06 10.71
CA LYS A 80 4.12 -6.66 10.46
C LYS A 80 4.85 -6.35 9.15
N ALA A 81 4.99 -7.26 8.19
CA ALA A 81 5.83 -6.99 7.02
C ALA A 81 5.20 -7.44 5.70
N GLU A 82 4.11 -6.78 5.30
CA GLU A 82 3.46 -7.13 4.04
C GLU A 82 4.12 -6.51 2.80
N ALA A 83 4.82 -5.37 2.89
CA ALA A 83 5.44 -4.71 1.72
C ALA A 83 6.93 -4.39 1.92
N GLY A 84 7.29 -3.86 3.07
CA GLY A 84 8.64 -3.47 3.48
C GLY A 84 8.51 -2.89 4.89
N TRP A 85 9.61 -2.75 5.62
CA TRP A 85 9.57 -2.03 6.90
C TRP A 85 10.94 -1.50 7.29
N THR A 86 10.91 -0.52 8.18
CA THR A 86 12.08 0.15 8.74
C THR A 86 12.11 0.00 10.26
N GLU A 87 13.21 -0.50 10.80
CA GLU A 87 13.45 -0.66 12.24
C GLU A 87 14.56 0.29 12.68
N VAL A 88 14.34 1.03 13.78
CA VAL A 88 15.36 1.93 14.35
C VAL A 88 16.00 1.25 15.54
N GLY A 89 17.25 0.82 15.37
CA GLY A 89 18.07 0.26 16.44
C GLY A 89 18.83 1.33 17.21
N LYS A 90 19.70 0.88 18.13
CA LYS A 90 20.55 1.78 18.92
C LYS A 90 21.68 2.42 18.11
N THR A 91 22.19 1.70 17.12
CA THR A 91 23.40 2.07 16.35
C THR A 91 23.14 2.18 14.85
N GLU A 92 22.05 1.59 14.37
CA GLU A 92 21.71 1.54 12.95
C GLU A 92 20.19 1.60 12.74
N VAL A 93 19.81 1.96 11.53
CA VAL A 93 18.45 1.82 11.00
C VAL A 93 18.45 0.67 9.99
N VAL A 94 17.55 -0.28 10.13
CA VAL A 94 17.45 -1.45 9.25
C VAL A 94 16.23 -1.32 8.37
N VAL A 95 16.45 -1.25 7.06
CA VAL A 95 15.37 -1.36 6.05
C VAL A 95 15.32 -2.81 5.60
N THR A 96 14.15 -3.44 5.68
CA THR A 96 13.97 -4.81 5.18
C THR A 96 12.91 -4.89 4.09
N ILE A 97 13.27 -5.51 2.98
CA ILE A 97 12.37 -5.80 1.86
C ILE A 97 12.14 -7.32 1.74
N PRO A 98 10.89 -7.81 1.82
CA PRO A 98 10.56 -9.21 1.60
C PRO A 98 10.64 -9.57 0.11
N ALA A 99 11.77 -10.13 -0.32
CA ALA A 99 12.05 -10.43 -1.73
C ALA A 99 10.97 -11.29 -2.39
N TRP A 100 10.46 -12.29 -1.67
CA TRP A 100 9.45 -13.23 -2.16
C TRP A 100 8.17 -12.57 -2.68
N ARG A 101 7.83 -11.35 -2.24
CA ARG A 101 6.67 -10.60 -2.73
C ARG A 101 6.88 -10.01 -4.13
N TYR A 102 8.13 -9.72 -4.48
CA TYR A 102 8.48 -8.94 -5.68
C TYR A 102 9.15 -9.79 -6.78
N LEU A 103 9.46 -11.06 -6.53
CA LEU A 103 10.09 -11.95 -7.52
C LEU A 103 9.33 -12.05 -8.85
N ALA A 104 8.00 -12.02 -8.81
CA ALA A 104 7.17 -12.09 -10.02
C ALA A 104 7.09 -10.74 -10.76
N PHE A 105 7.22 -9.63 -10.03
CA PHE A 105 7.11 -8.28 -10.58
C PHE A 105 8.17 -7.35 -9.94
N PRO A 106 9.46 -7.51 -10.30
CA PRO A 106 10.54 -6.75 -9.67
C PRO A 106 10.31 -5.23 -9.65
N SER A 107 9.78 -4.66 -10.73
CA SER A 107 9.50 -3.23 -10.85
C SER A 107 8.57 -2.66 -9.77
N LYS A 108 7.73 -3.49 -9.13
CA LYS A 108 6.86 -3.05 -8.04
C LYS A 108 7.64 -2.67 -6.78
N VAL A 109 8.84 -3.20 -6.60
CA VAL A 109 9.67 -2.93 -5.41
C VAL A 109 10.09 -1.47 -5.32
N ARG A 110 10.14 -0.76 -6.45
CA ARG A 110 10.64 0.62 -6.53
C ARG A 110 9.93 1.56 -5.56
N ARG A 111 8.59 1.58 -5.60
CA ARG A 111 7.81 2.52 -4.77
C ARG A 111 7.98 2.24 -3.28
N VAL A 112 8.06 0.95 -2.93
CA VAL A 112 8.28 0.46 -1.58
C VAL A 112 9.68 0.83 -1.07
N VAL A 113 10.72 0.66 -1.89
CA VAL A 113 12.08 1.07 -1.52
C VAL A 113 12.13 2.57 -1.27
N VAL A 114 11.48 3.38 -2.11
CA VAL A 114 11.43 4.84 -1.89
C VAL A 114 10.68 5.18 -0.60
N HIS A 115 9.57 4.49 -0.32
CA HIS A 115 8.81 4.66 0.92
C HIS A 115 9.67 4.36 2.16
N GLU A 116 10.28 3.18 2.23
CA GLU A 116 11.11 2.77 3.36
C GLU A 116 12.38 3.61 3.49
N ALA A 117 12.97 4.06 2.36
CA ALA A 117 14.10 4.96 2.39
C ALA A 117 13.79 6.29 3.08
N VAL A 118 12.57 6.81 2.94
CA VAL A 118 12.15 8.06 3.62
C VAL A 118 12.16 7.85 5.13
N HIS A 119 11.55 6.77 5.60
CA HIS A 119 11.60 6.39 7.02
C HIS A 119 13.04 6.24 7.50
N ALA A 120 13.86 5.55 6.72
CA ALA A 120 15.24 5.26 7.10
C ALA A 120 16.10 6.52 7.19
N VAL A 121 16.02 7.41 6.21
CA VAL A 121 16.77 8.68 6.20
C VAL A 121 16.28 9.60 7.32
N MET A 122 14.96 9.70 7.55
CA MET A 122 14.41 10.48 8.66
C MET A 122 14.90 9.95 10.02
N ALA A 123 14.78 8.64 10.25
CA ALA A 123 15.23 7.99 11.48
C ALA A 123 16.75 8.15 11.68
N SER A 124 17.53 7.93 10.62
CA SER A 124 18.98 8.07 10.62
C SER A 124 19.43 9.49 10.98
N ARG A 125 18.73 10.51 10.46
CA ARG A 125 19.00 11.92 10.77
C ARG A 125 18.62 12.31 12.20
N ILE A 126 17.46 11.86 12.68
CA ILE A 126 17.01 12.10 14.05
C ILE A 126 17.96 11.45 15.05
N GLY A 127 18.33 10.19 14.81
CA GLY A 127 19.46 9.52 15.45
C GLY A 127 19.14 8.60 16.63
N THR A 128 17.90 8.56 17.10
CA THR A 128 17.46 7.60 18.13
C THR A 128 16.07 7.08 17.84
N ALA A 129 15.78 5.86 18.32
CA ALA A 129 14.46 5.25 18.19
C ALA A 129 13.40 6.08 18.93
N GLU A 130 13.71 6.56 20.13
CA GLU A 130 12.80 7.34 20.97
C GLU A 130 12.38 8.64 20.29
N ALA A 131 13.35 9.40 19.75
CA ALA A 131 13.06 10.66 19.09
C ALA A 131 12.34 10.46 17.74
N TYR A 132 12.66 9.41 16.99
CA TYR A 132 11.94 9.09 15.75
C TYR A 132 10.50 8.65 16.03
N LEU A 133 10.28 7.85 17.08
CA LEU A 133 8.94 7.41 17.49
C LEU A 133 8.11 8.54 18.12
N ALA A 134 8.74 9.58 18.67
CA ALA A 134 8.07 10.80 19.11
C ALA A 134 7.48 11.62 17.95
N VAL A 135 7.93 11.41 16.72
CA VAL A 135 7.27 11.96 15.52
C VAL A 135 6.00 11.14 15.23
N PRO A 136 4.81 11.78 15.12
CA PRO A 136 3.57 11.06 14.93
C PRO A 136 3.58 10.14 13.72
N VAL A 137 3.05 8.92 13.89
CA VAL A 137 2.99 7.90 12.83
C VAL A 137 2.34 8.46 11.55
N TRP A 138 1.23 9.18 11.67
CA TRP A 138 0.55 9.77 10.51
C TRP A 138 1.45 10.72 9.71
N PHE A 139 2.37 11.44 10.38
CA PHE A 139 3.28 12.37 9.72
C PHE A 139 4.43 11.61 9.05
N ARG A 140 4.98 10.59 9.72
CA ARG A 140 6.01 9.71 9.15
C ARG A 140 5.50 9.00 7.90
N GLU A 141 4.37 8.31 8.01
CA GLU A 141 3.71 7.63 6.91
C GLU A 141 3.28 8.60 5.80
N GLY A 142 2.69 9.75 6.17
CA GLY A 142 2.27 10.76 5.19
C GLY A 142 3.43 11.34 4.40
N THR A 143 4.58 11.56 5.04
CA THR A 143 5.81 12.03 4.38
C THR A 143 6.38 10.97 3.45
N ALA A 144 6.43 9.70 3.89
CA ALA A 144 6.84 8.59 3.05
C ALA A 144 5.96 8.46 1.80
N LEU A 145 4.62 8.53 1.95
CA LEU A 145 3.66 8.50 0.84
C LEU A 145 3.78 9.71 -0.10
N LEU A 146 4.10 10.89 0.44
CA LEU A 146 4.32 12.10 -0.36
C LEU A 146 5.55 11.95 -1.26
N VAL A 147 6.66 11.47 -0.70
CA VAL A 147 7.93 11.33 -1.42
C VAL A 147 7.91 10.10 -2.34
N SER A 148 7.32 8.98 -1.94
CA SER A 148 7.18 7.78 -2.80
C SER A 148 6.26 8.03 -3.99
N GLY A 149 5.28 8.93 -3.84
CA GLY A 149 4.26 9.22 -4.84
C GLY A 149 3.02 8.31 -4.73
N GLU A 150 2.97 7.45 -3.73
CA GLU A 150 1.87 6.49 -3.49
C GLU A 150 0.61 7.15 -2.91
N GLY A 151 0.73 8.35 -2.33
CA GLY A 151 -0.34 8.95 -1.54
C GLY A 151 -1.67 9.13 -2.29
N ARG A 152 -1.63 9.47 -3.58
CA ARG A 152 -2.87 9.62 -4.39
C ARG A 152 -3.61 8.30 -4.53
N GLU A 153 -2.90 7.23 -4.85
CA GLU A 153 -3.47 5.89 -4.97
C GLU A 153 -3.98 5.41 -3.61
N ARG A 154 -3.22 5.64 -2.52
CA ARG A 154 -3.65 5.27 -1.16
C ARG A 154 -4.93 5.96 -0.70
N VAL A 155 -5.15 7.21 -1.12
CA VAL A 155 -6.42 7.92 -0.89
C VAL A 155 -7.56 7.28 -1.70
N ASN A 156 -7.34 6.97 -2.98
CA ASN A 156 -8.34 6.30 -3.81
C ASN A 156 -8.71 4.91 -3.26
N ASP A 157 -7.72 4.11 -2.85
CA ASP A 157 -7.91 2.80 -2.22
C ASP A 157 -8.78 2.92 -0.97
N ARG A 158 -8.52 3.95 -0.15
CA ARG A 158 -9.24 4.16 1.11
C ARG A 158 -10.67 4.63 0.88
N ILE A 159 -10.90 5.55 -0.06
CA ILE A 159 -12.25 5.95 -0.50
C ILE A 159 -13.02 4.71 -0.95
N SER A 160 -12.43 3.94 -1.86
CA SER A 160 -12.99 2.68 -2.37
C SER A 160 -13.36 1.69 -1.26
N ALA A 161 -12.43 1.40 -0.36
CA ALA A 161 -12.65 0.46 0.75
C ALA A 161 -13.74 0.94 1.71
N THR A 162 -13.90 2.26 1.89
CA THR A 162 -14.93 2.84 2.76
C THR A 162 -16.31 2.73 2.11
N LEU A 163 -16.41 3.05 0.82
CA LEU A 163 -17.66 2.96 0.05
C LEU A 163 -18.14 1.53 -0.09
N LEU A 164 -17.25 0.56 -0.36
CA LEU A 164 -17.60 -0.87 -0.45
C LEU A 164 -18.14 -1.44 0.87
N LYS A 165 -17.87 -0.79 2.00
CA LYS A 165 -18.44 -1.12 3.32
C LYS A 165 -19.78 -0.40 3.59
N GLY A 166 -20.29 0.38 2.64
CA GLY A 166 -21.52 1.17 2.77
C GLY A 166 -21.33 2.55 3.40
N GLY A 167 -20.10 2.93 3.75
CA GLY A 167 -19.78 4.26 4.27
C GLY A 167 -19.85 5.34 3.19
N SER A 168 -19.50 6.56 3.59
CA SER A 168 -19.30 7.73 2.73
C SER A 168 -17.82 7.93 2.45
N SER A 169 -17.48 8.61 1.36
CA SER A 169 -16.10 8.70 0.85
C SER A 169 -15.10 9.33 1.84
N ALA A 170 -15.58 10.13 2.78
CA ALA A 170 -14.79 10.79 3.81
C ALA A 170 -14.85 10.13 5.19
N ASP A 171 -15.63 9.05 5.38
CA ASP A 171 -15.84 8.44 6.72
C ASP A 171 -14.58 7.82 7.32
N PHE A 172 -13.52 7.63 6.53
CA PHE A 172 -12.23 7.17 7.04
C PHE A 172 -11.42 8.27 7.74
N LEU A 173 -11.79 9.55 7.59
CA LEU A 173 -11.08 10.66 8.21
C LEU A 173 -11.43 10.74 9.70
N ALA A 174 -10.43 10.56 10.56
CA ALA A 174 -10.60 10.56 12.01
C ALA A 174 -10.09 11.86 12.68
N GLY A 175 -9.35 12.69 11.94
CA GLY A 175 -8.50 13.74 12.50
C GLY A 175 -7.15 13.16 12.94
N VAL A 176 -6.07 13.94 12.78
CA VAL A 176 -4.70 13.48 13.09
C VAL A 176 -4.44 13.22 14.58
N THR A 177 -5.36 13.64 15.47
CA THR A 177 -5.34 13.27 16.89
C THR A 177 -6.30 12.13 17.25
N GLY A 178 -7.03 11.62 16.25
CA GLY A 178 -7.93 10.49 16.39
C GLY A 178 -7.21 9.20 16.77
N ARG A 179 -7.96 8.24 17.32
CA ARG A 179 -7.42 6.95 17.81
C ARG A 179 -6.75 6.12 16.72
N GLN A 180 -7.21 6.25 15.48
CA GLN A 180 -6.66 5.54 14.33
C GLN A 180 -6.64 6.47 13.12
N VAL A 181 -5.43 6.85 12.70
CA VAL A 181 -5.23 7.70 11.51
C VAL A 181 -4.72 6.81 10.39
N TYR A 182 -5.47 6.73 9.28
CA TYR A 182 -5.01 5.97 8.13
C TYR A 182 -3.84 6.67 7.44
N PRO A 183 -2.87 5.94 6.86
CA PRO A 183 -1.78 6.56 6.08
C PRO A 183 -2.28 7.52 4.99
N ALA A 184 -3.43 7.23 4.38
CA ALA A 184 -4.08 8.12 3.41
C ALA A 184 -4.45 9.49 4.00
N GLU A 185 -4.96 9.54 5.24
CA GLU A 185 -5.24 10.79 5.95
C GLU A 185 -3.93 11.49 6.38
N GLY A 186 -2.93 10.73 6.82
CA GLY A 186 -1.59 11.25 7.09
C GLY A 186 -0.99 11.94 5.86
N TYR A 187 -1.11 11.34 4.68
CA TYR A 187 -0.69 11.93 3.42
C TYR A 187 -1.43 13.24 3.09
N LEU A 188 -2.77 13.27 3.22
CA LEU A 188 -3.56 14.48 2.98
C LEU A 188 -3.16 15.60 3.96
N SER A 189 -2.88 15.25 5.21
CA SER A 189 -2.43 16.18 6.25
C SER A 189 -1.03 16.73 5.96
N VAL A 190 -0.08 15.88 5.56
CA VAL A 190 1.27 16.29 5.16
C VAL A 190 1.24 17.16 3.90
N LEU A 191 0.39 16.85 2.92
CA LEU A 191 0.17 17.73 1.77
C LEU A 191 -0.31 19.12 2.18
N TRP A 192 -1.24 19.20 3.13
CA TRP A 192 -1.69 20.49 3.64
C TRP A 192 -0.55 21.25 4.32
N ILE A 193 0.27 20.56 5.14
CA ILE A 193 1.43 21.17 5.81
C ILE A 193 2.43 21.70 4.78
N GLU A 194 2.79 20.91 3.77
CA GLU A 194 3.72 21.32 2.70
C GLU A 194 3.16 22.53 1.93
N GLN A 195 1.85 22.56 1.65
CA GLN A 195 1.23 23.72 1.00
C GLN A 195 1.19 24.96 1.88
N ARG A 196 0.97 24.79 3.19
CA ARG A 196 0.92 25.89 4.15
C ARG A 196 2.29 26.52 4.37
N LEU A 197 3.32 25.69 4.44
CA LEU A 197 4.70 26.09 4.76
C LEU A 197 5.54 26.40 3.51
N GLY A 198 5.12 25.92 2.33
CA GLY A 198 5.96 25.82 1.16
C GLY A 198 7.04 24.73 1.32
N ALA A 199 7.74 24.42 0.22
CA ALA A 199 8.80 23.42 0.23
C ALA A 199 9.91 23.75 1.23
N SER A 200 10.36 25.01 1.28
CA SER A 200 11.41 25.46 2.20
C SER A 200 10.98 25.33 3.67
N GLY A 201 9.75 25.72 4.02
CA GLY A 201 9.23 25.59 5.37
C GLY A 201 9.02 24.13 5.79
N PHE A 202 8.62 23.25 4.85
CA PHE A 202 8.53 21.82 5.12
C PHE A 202 9.91 21.19 5.39
N ARG A 203 10.93 21.56 4.60
CA ARG A 203 12.32 21.16 4.84
C ARG A 203 12.86 21.68 6.18
N ALA A 204 12.54 22.93 6.52
CA ALA A 204 12.89 23.51 7.81
C ALA A 204 12.26 22.74 8.98
N LEU A 205 11.00 22.29 8.87
CA LEU A 205 10.38 21.42 9.87
C LEU A 205 11.20 20.14 10.06
N LEU A 206 11.52 19.44 8.97
CA LEU A 206 12.28 18.19 9.03
C LEU A 206 13.70 18.38 9.61
N SER A 207 14.40 19.47 9.26
CA SER A 207 15.72 19.80 9.83
C SER A 207 15.64 19.98 11.34
N ARG A 208 14.65 20.76 11.82
CA ARG A 208 14.47 20.99 13.26
C ARG A 208 14.15 19.71 14.03
N LEU A 209 13.40 18.77 13.44
CA LEU A 209 13.20 17.45 14.06
C LEU A 209 14.52 16.68 14.15
N ALA A 210 15.36 16.71 13.12
CA ALA A 210 16.68 16.07 13.12
C ALA A 210 17.64 16.68 14.16
N GLU A 211 17.47 17.97 14.45
CA GLU A 211 18.19 18.72 15.49
C GLU A 211 17.65 18.47 16.91
N GLY A 212 16.59 17.67 17.06
CA GLY A 212 16.01 17.31 18.37
C GLY A 212 14.78 18.13 18.77
N GLY A 213 14.22 18.93 17.85
CA GLY A 213 13.01 19.69 18.08
C GLY A 213 11.77 18.81 18.33
N VAL A 214 10.89 19.25 19.21
CA VAL A 214 9.64 18.54 19.53
C VAL A 214 8.62 18.80 18.42
N PHE A 215 8.14 17.73 17.78
CA PHE A 215 7.27 17.81 16.59
C PHE A 215 6.12 18.82 16.71
N LYS A 216 5.33 18.70 17.79
CA LYS A 216 4.20 19.59 18.04
C LYS A 216 4.64 21.05 18.12
N ALA A 217 5.67 21.35 18.90
CA ALA A 217 6.14 22.71 19.11
C ALA A 217 6.67 23.33 17.81
N GLU A 218 7.45 22.57 17.03
CA GLU A 218 8.00 23.06 15.77
C GLU A 218 6.94 23.28 14.69
N LEU A 219 5.96 22.38 14.60
CA LEU A 219 4.85 22.53 13.67
C LEU A 219 3.98 23.74 14.04
N GLU A 220 3.65 23.93 15.32
CA GLU A 220 2.90 25.11 15.78
C GLU A 220 3.65 26.41 15.48
N LYS A 221 4.96 26.44 15.74
CA LYS A 221 5.83 27.60 15.49
C LYS A 221 5.91 27.95 14.01
N LEU A 222 6.11 26.98 13.13
CA LEU A 222 6.26 27.24 11.69
C LEU A 222 4.94 27.61 11.01
N THR A 223 3.83 27.06 11.48
CA THR A 223 2.51 27.31 10.88
C THR A 223 1.78 28.53 11.45
N GLY A 224 2.18 28.98 12.65
CA GLY A 224 1.51 30.02 13.43
C GLY A 224 0.16 29.57 14.01
N LEU A 225 -0.11 28.26 14.05
CA LEU A 225 -1.38 27.70 14.50
C LEU A 225 -1.15 26.69 15.62
N ARG A 226 -2.03 26.67 16.62
CA ARG A 226 -2.07 25.60 17.62
C ARG A 226 -2.53 24.29 16.99
N MET A 227 -2.15 23.14 17.57
CA MET A 227 -2.51 21.82 17.05
C MET A 227 -4.01 21.62 16.80
N ALA A 228 -4.88 22.12 17.67
CA ALA A 228 -6.33 22.04 17.45
C ALA A 228 -6.78 22.80 16.20
N GLY A 229 -6.18 23.97 15.94
CA GLY A 229 -6.42 24.75 14.72
C GLY A 229 -5.84 24.08 13.47
N LEU A 230 -4.65 23.48 13.60
CA LEU A 230 -4.01 22.71 12.53
C LEU A 230 -4.86 21.51 12.13
N GLU A 231 -5.27 20.70 13.09
CA GLU A 231 -6.10 19.52 12.85
C GLU A 231 -7.40 19.88 12.14
N LYS A 232 -8.10 20.91 12.62
CA LYS A 232 -9.32 21.40 11.96
C LYS A 232 -9.05 21.81 10.51
N ALA A 233 -7.98 22.54 10.25
CA ALA A 233 -7.63 22.99 8.90
C ALA A 233 -7.26 21.82 7.97
N MET A 234 -6.45 20.87 8.45
CA MET A 234 -6.06 19.66 7.70
C MET A 234 -7.26 18.76 7.40
N LEU A 235 -8.17 18.59 8.36
CA LEU A 235 -9.38 17.79 8.18
C LEU A 235 -10.32 18.42 7.16
N GLN A 236 -10.57 19.73 7.26
CA GLN A 236 -11.38 20.46 6.28
C GLN A 236 -10.78 20.39 4.87
N ASP A 237 -9.46 20.49 4.74
CA ASP A 237 -8.79 20.36 3.46
C ASP A 237 -8.86 18.93 2.90
N SER A 238 -8.73 17.93 3.77
CA SER A 238 -8.88 16.52 3.40
C SER A 238 -10.28 16.24 2.83
N VAL A 239 -11.34 16.72 3.49
CA VAL A 239 -12.73 16.62 2.99
C VAL A 239 -12.86 17.29 1.62
N ARG A 240 -12.33 18.51 1.44
CA ARG A 240 -12.37 19.21 0.14
C ARG A 240 -11.63 18.46 -0.97
N ARG A 241 -10.51 17.80 -0.66
CA ARG A 241 -9.76 17.00 -1.65
C ARG A 241 -10.51 15.74 -2.04
N ILE A 242 -11.16 15.09 -1.09
CA ILE A 242 -12.00 13.91 -1.35
C ILE A 242 -13.20 14.30 -2.23
N SER A 243 -13.88 15.41 -1.94
CA SER A 243 -15.03 15.86 -2.75
C SER A 243 -14.66 16.24 -4.19
N ARG A 244 -13.38 16.52 -4.47
CA ARG A 244 -12.85 16.71 -5.83
C ARG A 244 -12.50 15.41 -6.54
N ARG A 245 -12.42 14.29 -5.81
CA ARG A 245 -12.12 12.95 -6.34
C ARG A 245 -13.37 12.16 -6.67
N ILE A 246 -14.43 12.38 -5.92
CA ILE A 246 -15.72 11.74 -6.12
C ILE A 246 -16.81 12.79 -5.90
N SER A 247 -17.66 12.96 -6.91
CA SER A 247 -18.79 13.88 -6.83
C SER A 247 -19.89 13.29 -5.95
N SER A 248 -20.69 14.12 -5.28
CA SER A 248 -21.83 13.63 -4.49
C SER A 248 -22.83 12.80 -5.32
N PRO A 249 -23.14 13.14 -6.59
CA PRO A 249 -23.94 12.26 -7.45
C PRO A 249 -23.30 10.88 -7.68
N SER A 250 -22.00 10.83 -8.01
CA SER A 250 -21.28 9.56 -8.21
C SER A 250 -21.27 8.70 -6.94
N GLU A 251 -21.06 9.34 -5.79
CA GLU A 251 -21.08 8.65 -4.50
C GLU A 251 -22.46 8.06 -4.18
N ARG A 252 -23.54 8.82 -4.39
CA ARG A 252 -24.90 8.32 -4.20
C ARG A 252 -25.21 7.13 -5.10
N LEU A 253 -24.91 7.24 -6.40
CA LEU A 253 -25.12 6.16 -7.36
C LEU A 253 -24.36 4.89 -6.96
N PHE A 254 -23.10 5.03 -6.54
CA PHE A 254 -22.31 3.89 -6.07
C PHE A 254 -22.94 3.23 -4.84
N LYS A 255 -23.34 4.03 -3.84
CA LYS A 255 -23.99 3.52 -2.62
C LYS A 255 -25.32 2.85 -2.92
N ASP A 256 -26.08 3.36 -3.88
CA ASP A 256 -27.36 2.79 -4.30
C ASP A 256 -27.16 1.45 -5.00
N ALA A 257 -26.20 1.36 -5.92
CA ALA A 257 -25.83 0.11 -6.57
C ALA A 257 -25.37 -0.94 -5.54
N LEU A 258 -24.54 -0.55 -4.58
CA LEU A 258 -24.10 -1.45 -3.52
C LEU A 258 -25.27 -1.99 -2.69
N ARG A 259 -26.24 -1.14 -2.31
CA ARG A 259 -27.43 -1.58 -1.56
C ARG A 259 -28.31 -2.53 -2.40
N GLN A 260 -28.46 -2.25 -3.68
CA GLN A 260 -29.19 -3.13 -4.61
C GLN A 260 -28.51 -4.49 -4.73
N ALA A 261 -27.18 -4.53 -4.91
CA ALA A 261 -26.42 -5.77 -4.95
C ALA A 261 -26.53 -6.58 -3.64
N GLN A 262 -26.46 -5.91 -2.48
CA GLN A 262 -26.64 -6.55 -1.17
C GLN A 262 -28.06 -7.12 -0.98
N ALA A 263 -29.07 -6.51 -1.60
CA ALA A 263 -30.45 -6.98 -1.60
C ALA A 263 -30.74 -8.04 -2.69
N GLY A 264 -29.75 -8.47 -3.48
CA GLY A 264 -29.92 -9.41 -4.58
C GLY A 264 -30.54 -8.82 -5.85
N HIS A 265 -30.72 -7.50 -5.91
CA HIS A 265 -31.22 -6.79 -7.09
C HIS A 265 -30.08 -6.48 -8.08
N TYR A 266 -29.46 -7.53 -8.61
CA TYR A 266 -28.24 -7.43 -9.43
C TYR A 266 -28.44 -6.63 -10.72
N ASP A 267 -29.56 -6.81 -11.43
CA ASP A 267 -29.87 -6.03 -12.64
C ASP A 267 -29.90 -4.52 -12.40
N ARG A 268 -30.59 -4.08 -11.34
CA ARG A 268 -30.67 -2.65 -10.94
C ARG A 268 -29.30 -2.12 -10.54
N SER A 269 -28.52 -2.94 -9.83
CA SER A 269 -27.14 -2.58 -9.48
C SER A 269 -26.29 -2.37 -10.73
N ARG A 270 -26.39 -3.26 -11.72
CA ARG A 270 -25.63 -3.12 -12.99
C ARG A 270 -26.04 -1.87 -13.76
N GLU A 271 -27.33 -1.55 -13.82
CA GLU A 271 -27.83 -0.32 -14.44
C GLU A 271 -27.21 0.93 -13.76
N SER A 272 -27.25 0.99 -12.44
CA SER A 272 -26.67 2.09 -11.65
C SER A 272 -25.15 2.22 -11.88
N LEU A 273 -24.44 1.10 -11.97
CA LEU A 273 -22.99 1.07 -12.24
C LEU A 273 -22.65 1.47 -13.68
N SER A 274 -23.50 1.12 -14.64
CA SER A 274 -23.35 1.57 -16.04
C SER A 274 -23.48 3.09 -16.15
N VAL A 275 -24.45 3.67 -15.43
CA VAL A 275 -24.62 5.14 -15.36
C VAL A 275 -23.39 5.80 -14.72
N LEU A 276 -22.82 5.19 -13.66
CA LEU A 276 -21.59 5.68 -13.04
C LEU A 276 -20.41 5.72 -14.04
N GLY A 277 -20.30 4.71 -14.92
CA GLY A 277 -19.32 4.66 -15.99
C GLY A 277 -19.48 5.79 -17.02
N SER A 278 -20.72 6.20 -17.31
CA SER A 278 -21.02 7.28 -18.26
C SER A 278 -20.87 8.71 -17.71
N ILE A 279 -20.92 8.90 -16.38
CA ILE A 279 -20.87 10.24 -15.75
C ILE A 279 -19.43 10.83 -15.69
N GLY A 280 -18.41 10.06 -16.09
CA GLY A 280 -17.05 10.57 -16.25
C GLY A 280 -16.26 10.76 -14.94
N GLU A 281 -15.08 10.14 -14.93
CA GLU A 281 -13.86 10.47 -14.17
C GLU A 281 -13.89 10.61 -12.64
N SER A 282 -14.69 9.84 -11.90
CA SER A 282 -14.20 9.49 -10.56
C SER A 282 -13.22 8.33 -10.65
N LEU A 283 -11.94 8.66 -10.88
CA LEU A 283 -10.81 7.71 -10.79
C LEU A 283 -10.85 6.89 -9.49
N ALA A 284 -11.39 7.47 -8.41
CA ALA A 284 -11.43 6.84 -7.11
C ALA A 284 -12.45 5.69 -7.00
N VAL A 285 -13.52 5.66 -7.80
CA VAL A 285 -14.55 4.59 -7.73
C VAL A 285 -14.74 3.81 -9.00
N HIS A 286 -14.16 4.24 -10.12
CA HIS A 286 -14.27 3.51 -11.39
C HIS A 286 -13.91 2.03 -11.25
N ASP A 287 -12.74 1.73 -10.70
CA ASP A 287 -12.28 0.34 -10.57
C ASP A 287 -13.08 -0.43 -9.51
N SER A 288 -13.53 0.24 -8.44
CA SER A 288 -14.46 -0.34 -7.45
C SER A 288 -15.85 -0.60 -8.02
N ALA A 289 -16.29 0.18 -8.99
CA ALA A 289 -17.55 -0.01 -9.69
C ALA A 289 -17.47 -1.18 -10.66
N ILE A 290 -16.37 -1.30 -11.41
CA ILE A 290 -16.08 -2.50 -12.21
C ILE A 290 -16.01 -3.74 -11.30
N PHE A 291 -15.34 -3.63 -10.17
CA PHE A 291 -15.26 -4.73 -9.20
C PHE A 291 -16.63 -5.15 -8.68
N LEU A 292 -17.47 -4.19 -8.26
CA LEU A 292 -18.83 -4.48 -7.80
C LEU A 292 -19.69 -5.05 -8.93
N HIS A 293 -19.57 -4.53 -10.15
CA HIS A 293 -20.27 -5.05 -11.32
C HIS A 293 -19.86 -6.50 -11.61
N ALA A 294 -18.57 -6.79 -11.61
CA ALA A 294 -18.05 -8.14 -11.81
C ALA A 294 -18.57 -9.10 -10.73
N ARG A 295 -18.65 -8.67 -9.47
CA ARG A 295 -19.29 -9.46 -8.40
C ARG A 295 -20.76 -9.74 -8.69
N THR A 296 -21.54 -8.75 -9.14
CA THR A 296 -22.95 -8.98 -9.50
C THR A 296 -23.10 -9.97 -10.65
N LEU A 297 -22.21 -9.94 -11.65
CA LEU A 297 -22.20 -10.92 -12.74
C LEU A 297 -21.90 -12.34 -12.26
N VAL A 298 -21.03 -12.52 -11.26
CA VAL A 298 -20.78 -13.85 -10.66
C VAL A 298 -22.04 -14.41 -10.03
N GLU A 299 -22.78 -13.60 -9.26
CA GLU A 299 -24.00 -14.06 -8.60
C GLU A 299 -25.14 -14.36 -9.60
N GLU A 300 -25.14 -13.72 -10.77
CA GLU A 300 -26.05 -14.02 -11.89
C GLU A 300 -25.60 -15.23 -12.74
N GLY A 301 -24.45 -15.84 -12.45
CA GLY A 301 -23.90 -16.96 -13.23
C GLY A 301 -23.24 -16.56 -14.57
N ARG A 302 -23.04 -15.26 -14.82
CA ARG A 302 -22.40 -14.71 -16.02
C ARG A 302 -20.87 -14.73 -15.90
N TYR A 303 -20.33 -15.93 -15.70
CA TYR A 303 -18.94 -16.15 -15.28
C TYR A 303 -17.89 -15.65 -16.28
N SER A 304 -18.13 -15.79 -17.58
CA SER A 304 -17.16 -15.36 -18.61
C SER A 304 -16.96 -13.84 -18.61
N GLU A 305 -18.06 -13.08 -18.52
CA GLU A 305 -18.02 -11.62 -18.48
C GLU A 305 -17.40 -11.12 -17.17
N ALA A 306 -17.78 -11.74 -16.04
CA ALA A 306 -17.18 -11.44 -14.74
C ALA A 306 -15.67 -11.66 -14.76
N ALA A 307 -15.21 -12.79 -15.32
CA ALA A 307 -13.78 -13.09 -15.43
C ALA A 307 -13.03 -12.04 -16.26
N GLY A 308 -13.59 -11.61 -17.39
CA GLY A 308 -13.00 -10.56 -18.23
C GLY A 308 -12.81 -9.23 -17.49
N GLN A 309 -13.78 -8.84 -16.64
CA GLN A 309 -13.68 -7.63 -15.84
C GLN A 309 -12.62 -7.75 -14.73
N PHE A 310 -12.60 -8.86 -14.00
CA PHE A 310 -11.59 -9.12 -12.96
C PHE A 310 -10.17 -9.19 -13.54
N GLU A 311 -9.97 -9.87 -14.66
CA GLU A 311 -8.68 -9.90 -15.37
C GLU A 311 -8.27 -8.51 -15.86
N GLY A 312 -9.23 -7.71 -16.33
CA GLY A 312 -9.02 -6.30 -16.67
C GLY A 312 -8.48 -5.48 -15.50
N LEU A 313 -9.05 -5.66 -14.30
CA LEU A 313 -8.57 -5.01 -13.07
C LEU A 313 -7.15 -5.46 -12.68
N LEU A 314 -6.86 -6.75 -12.79
CA LEU A 314 -5.51 -7.29 -12.50
C LEU A 314 -4.45 -6.81 -13.48
N ARG A 315 -4.77 -6.67 -14.78
CA ARG A 315 -3.84 -6.16 -15.80
C ARG A 315 -3.36 -4.74 -15.52
N LYS A 316 -4.15 -3.92 -14.83
CA LYS A 316 -3.75 -2.56 -14.43
C LYS A 316 -2.73 -2.54 -13.28
N GLY A 317 -2.46 -3.68 -12.64
CA GLY A 317 -1.31 -3.87 -11.75
C GLY A 317 -1.46 -3.35 -10.31
N TYR A 318 -2.65 -2.93 -9.89
CA TYR A 318 -2.89 -2.28 -8.59
C TYR A 318 -2.77 -3.21 -7.38
N GLU A 319 -2.25 -2.69 -6.26
CA GLU A 319 -2.32 -3.31 -4.93
C GLU A 319 -3.50 -2.73 -4.14
N VAL A 320 -4.72 -2.98 -4.64
CA VAL A 320 -5.97 -2.58 -3.97
C VAL A 320 -6.30 -3.56 -2.84
N SER A 321 -6.95 -3.05 -1.79
CA SER A 321 -7.36 -3.87 -0.63
C SER A 321 -8.27 -5.06 -0.97
N TRP A 322 -8.93 -5.02 -2.12
CA TRP A 322 -9.83 -6.06 -2.62
C TRP A 322 -9.17 -6.98 -3.67
N GLU A 323 -7.86 -6.86 -3.91
CA GLU A 323 -7.11 -7.76 -4.82
C GLU A 323 -7.28 -9.25 -4.47
N PRO A 324 -7.22 -9.69 -3.19
CA PRO A 324 -7.44 -11.10 -2.86
C PRO A 324 -8.81 -11.61 -3.30
N GLU A 325 -9.85 -10.77 -3.15
CA GLU A 325 -11.22 -11.11 -3.55
C GLU A 325 -11.33 -11.22 -5.08
N ILE A 326 -10.61 -10.41 -5.86
CA ILE A 326 -10.58 -10.55 -7.33
C ILE A 326 -10.16 -11.97 -7.73
N PHE A 327 -9.07 -12.48 -7.13
CA PHE A 327 -8.58 -13.81 -7.47
C PHE A 327 -9.51 -14.93 -6.96
N GLU A 328 -10.13 -14.74 -5.80
CA GLU A 328 -11.16 -15.64 -5.29
C GLU A 328 -12.33 -15.77 -6.28
N GLN A 329 -12.84 -14.63 -6.75
CA GLN A 329 -13.95 -14.58 -7.71
C GLN A 329 -13.55 -15.14 -9.07
N LEU A 330 -12.31 -14.93 -9.54
CA LEU A 330 -11.82 -15.58 -10.77
C LEU A 330 -11.85 -17.11 -10.69
N GLY A 331 -11.50 -17.69 -9.55
CA GLY A 331 -11.65 -19.13 -9.36
C GLY A 331 -13.12 -19.57 -9.36
N ARG A 332 -14.04 -18.79 -8.76
CA ARG A 332 -15.50 -19.03 -8.86
C ARG A 332 -15.96 -19.00 -10.31
N CYS A 333 -15.52 -18.02 -11.09
CA CYS A 333 -15.84 -17.94 -12.52
C CYS A 333 -15.36 -19.20 -13.27
N ARG A 334 -14.13 -19.65 -13.04
CA ARG A 334 -13.59 -20.85 -13.68
C ARG A 334 -14.37 -22.11 -13.31
N ALA A 335 -14.73 -22.27 -12.03
CA ALA A 335 -15.56 -23.38 -11.58
C ALA A 335 -16.95 -23.34 -12.26
N GLY A 336 -17.59 -22.17 -12.30
CA GLY A 336 -18.87 -21.95 -12.95
C GLY A 336 -18.87 -22.17 -14.47
N MET A 337 -17.72 -21.97 -15.13
CA MET A 337 -17.51 -22.31 -16.55
C MET A 337 -17.18 -23.79 -16.80
N GLY A 338 -17.32 -24.66 -15.79
CA GLY A 338 -17.02 -26.10 -15.93
C GLY A 338 -15.53 -26.42 -15.96
N LYS A 339 -14.66 -25.53 -15.44
CA LYS A 339 -13.20 -25.70 -15.40
C LYS A 339 -12.67 -25.85 -13.96
N PRO A 340 -13.07 -26.90 -13.22
CA PRO A 340 -12.76 -27.04 -11.80
C PRO A 340 -11.25 -27.16 -11.52
N ARG A 341 -10.48 -27.79 -12.41
CA ARG A 341 -9.01 -27.86 -12.28
C ARG A 341 -8.35 -26.48 -12.33
N GLU A 342 -8.80 -25.62 -13.24
CA GLU A 342 -8.30 -24.24 -13.35
C GLU A 342 -8.73 -23.38 -12.17
N ALA A 343 -9.91 -23.63 -11.59
CA ALA A 343 -10.40 -22.96 -10.38
C ALA A 343 -9.53 -23.31 -9.16
N ILE A 344 -9.24 -24.59 -8.95
CA ILE A 344 -8.35 -25.07 -7.87
C ILE A 344 -6.97 -24.43 -7.98
N LEU A 345 -6.40 -24.39 -9.19
CA LEU A 345 -5.11 -23.74 -9.42
C LEU A 345 -5.16 -22.23 -9.08
N ALA A 346 -6.22 -21.53 -9.48
CA ALA A 346 -6.40 -20.11 -9.16
C ALA A 346 -6.44 -19.89 -7.64
N TRP A 347 -7.26 -20.66 -6.93
CA TRP A 347 -7.42 -20.54 -5.48
C TRP A 347 -6.16 -20.92 -4.70
N LYS A 348 -5.42 -21.95 -5.14
CA LYS A 348 -4.10 -22.26 -4.57
C LYS A 348 -3.12 -21.10 -4.75
N MET A 349 -3.10 -20.47 -5.93
CA MET A 349 -2.29 -19.27 -6.15
C MET A 349 -2.70 -18.11 -5.23
N VAL A 350 -4.00 -17.94 -4.92
CA VAL A 350 -4.44 -16.95 -3.92
C VAL A 350 -3.90 -17.28 -2.54
N ALA A 351 -4.04 -18.54 -2.12
CA ALA A 351 -3.56 -18.98 -0.82
C ALA A 351 -2.03 -18.77 -0.69
N GLU A 352 -1.29 -19.07 -1.75
CA GLU A 352 0.15 -18.84 -1.82
C GLU A 352 0.52 -17.36 -1.84
N ARG A 353 -0.27 -16.52 -2.52
CA ARG A 353 0.00 -15.08 -2.67
C ARG A 353 -0.39 -14.26 -1.44
N PHE A 354 -1.44 -14.66 -0.74
CA PHE A 354 -1.97 -13.98 0.46
C PHE A 354 -1.98 -14.90 1.69
N PRO A 355 -0.85 -15.52 2.06
CA PRO A 355 -0.76 -16.53 3.12
C PRO A 355 -1.12 -15.99 4.52
N HIS A 356 -1.04 -14.67 4.72
CA HIS A 356 -1.17 -14.02 6.02
C HIS A 356 -2.57 -13.44 6.24
N ASP A 357 -3.39 -13.35 5.18
CA ASP A 357 -4.77 -12.92 5.30
C ASP A 357 -5.61 -14.13 5.74
N SER A 358 -5.72 -14.32 7.05
CA SER A 358 -6.48 -15.42 7.65
C SER A 358 -7.93 -15.49 7.16
N ALA A 359 -8.53 -14.36 6.81
CA ALA A 359 -9.87 -14.31 6.26
C ALA A 359 -9.89 -14.86 4.82
N VAL A 360 -8.90 -14.50 4.00
CA VAL A 360 -8.71 -15.10 2.66
C VAL A 360 -8.41 -16.59 2.76
N GLN A 361 -7.48 -17.01 3.63
CA GLN A 361 -7.15 -18.42 3.82
C GLN A 361 -8.38 -19.25 4.20
N GLY A 362 -9.18 -18.75 5.16
CA GLY A 362 -10.44 -19.41 5.56
C GLY A 362 -11.43 -19.55 4.40
N ARG A 363 -11.64 -18.49 3.61
CA ARG A 363 -12.55 -18.54 2.45
C ARG A 363 -12.04 -19.50 1.36
N ILE A 364 -10.76 -19.45 1.04
CA ILE A 364 -10.15 -20.33 0.03
C ILE A 364 -10.21 -21.80 0.46
N ALA A 365 -10.00 -22.11 1.74
CA ALA A 365 -10.13 -23.47 2.26
C ALA A 365 -11.55 -24.03 2.04
N VAL A 366 -12.59 -23.23 2.33
CA VAL A 366 -13.99 -23.61 2.09
C VAL A 366 -14.26 -23.84 0.60
N LEU A 367 -13.72 -23.00 -0.28
CA LEU A 367 -13.90 -23.12 -1.73
C LEU A 367 -13.20 -24.37 -2.29
N LEU A 368 -11.99 -24.66 -1.82
CA LEU A 368 -11.25 -25.86 -2.22
C LEU A 368 -11.93 -27.14 -1.74
N ASP A 369 -12.58 -27.12 -0.58
CA ASP A 369 -13.29 -28.28 -0.04
C ASP A 369 -14.55 -28.61 -0.85
N LYS A 370 -15.29 -27.60 -1.32
CA LYS A 370 -16.49 -27.76 -2.18
C LYS A 370 -16.23 -28.38 -3.56
N LEU A 371 -14.98 -28.44 -4.01
CA LEU A 371 -14.59 -29.02 -5.30
C LEU A 371 -13.87 -30.38 -5.18
N LYS A 372 -13.72 -30.90 -3.95
CA LYS A 372 -13.37 -32.31 -3.72
C LYS A 372 -14.63 -33.15 -3.85
#